data_AF-M2WE08-F1
#
_entry.id   AF-M2WE08-F1
#
_cell.length_a   1.000
_cell.length_b   1.000
_cell.length_c   1.000
_cell.angle_alpha   90.00
_cell.angle_beta   90.00
_cell.angle_gamma   90.00
#
_symmetry.space_group_name_H-M   'P 1'
#
loop_
_entity.id
_entity.type
_entity.pdbx_description
1 polymer ?
#
loop_
_entity_poly.entity_id
_entity_poly.type
_entity_poly.pdbx_seq_one_letter_code
_entity_poly.pdbx_strand_id
1 'polypeptide(L)'
;MNRDRMWHSTEGLQNWDPVWPDHAIRILPGPSSVWLDARGRQLPAPGLPGYDTLGTLELLLKSRLGSGAPGPVQDFMDHGDAFVIADTPPELVDGMNALTGDDLLDRSAVESIIRARDNEMTNLYSKDAQAMGIRNSRRYLGDKITRTAKPHRILDPAHGPLIAVRLWIVTRKTLGGIQTDLTGRAMRADGQSIPGLYAAVEAAGFGGGGAHG
;
A
#
# COMPACT_ATOMS: atom_id res chain seq x y z
N MET A 1 -14.41 -8.52 19.12
CA MET A 1 -13.51 -8.39 17.96
C MET A 1 -12.19 -9.10 18.31
N ASN A 2 -11.89 -10.23 17.68
CA ASN A 2 -10.66 -11.00 17.91
C ASN A 2 -9.50 -10.35 17.16
N ARG A 3 -8.89 -9.31 17.77
CA ARG A 3 -7.88 -8.46 17.14
C ARG A 3 -6.59 -9.20 16.75
N ASP A 4 -6.31 -10.30 17.44
CA ASP A 4 -5.21 -11.24 17.20
C ASP A 4 -5.40 -12.12 15.95
N ARG A 5 -6.60 -12.11 15.36
CA ARG A 5 -6.98 -12.97 14.23
C ARG A 5 -7.38 -12.16 12.99
N MET A 6 -6.77 -11.00 12.81
CA MET A 6 -7.06 -10.14 11.66
C MET A 6 -5.79 -9.85 10.88
N TRP A 7 -5.87 -10.04 9.56
CA TRP A 7 -4.82 -9.62 8.65
C TRP A 7 -5.13 -8.22 8.14
N HIS A 8 -4.30 -7.26 8.54
CA HIS A 8 -4.44 -5.86 8.14
C HIS A 8 -3.47 -5.51 7.03
N SER A 9 -3.85 -4.57 6.17
CA SER A 9 -2.94 -3.91 5.23
C SER A 9 -2.91 -2.42 5.56
N THR A 10 -1.72 -1.82 5.54
CA THR A 10 -1.51 -0.40 5.87
C THR A 10 -1.60 0.51 4.64
N GLU A 11 -1.93 -0.05 3.48
CA GLU A 11 -1.96 0.62 2.17
C GLU A 11 -3.39 0.78 1.64
N GLY A 12 -4.37 0.93 2.54
CA GLY A 12 -5.77 1.07 2.17
C GLY A 12 -6.13 2.49 1.76
N LEU A 13 -7.03 2.61 0.80
CA LEU A 13 -7.69 3.84 0.36
C LEU A 13 -9.19 3.64 0.43
N GLN A 14 -9.92 4.67 0.84
CA GLN A 14 -11.37 4.69 0.64
C GLN A 14 -11.65 4.63 -0.86
N ASN A 15 -12.52 3.71 -1.27
CA ASN A 15 -12.92 3.63 -2.67
C ASN A 15 -13.92 4.74 -2.98
N TRP A 16 -13.65 5.52 -4.01
CA TRP A 16 -14.53 6.59 -4.47
C TRP A 16 -15.80 6.05 -5.15
N ASP A 17 -15.72 4.86 -5.77
CA ASP A 17 -16.85 4.15 -6.38
C ASP A 17 -16.93 2.70 -5.89
N PRO A 18 -17.43 2.49 -4.66
CA PRO A 18 -17.48 1.16 -4.06
C PRO A 18 -18.66 0.34 -4.56
N VAL A 19 -18.39 -0.89 -5.00
CA VAL A 19 -19.44 -1.90 -5.29
C VAL A 19 -20.24 -2.27 -4.04
N TRP A 20 -19.60 -2.26 -2.85
CA TRP A 20 -20.24 -2.51 -1.56
C TRP A 20 -19.95 -1.37 -0.58
N PRO A 21 -20.91 -0.99 0.29
CA PRO A 21 -20.69 0.06 1.28
C PRO A 21 -19.39 -0.14 2.08
N ASP A 22 -18.64 0.93 2.27
CA ASP A 22 -17.37 0.98 3.02
C ASP A 22 -16.23 0.09 2.48
N HIS A 23 -16.36 -0.45 1.27
CA HIS A 23 -15.31 -1.28 0.69
C HIS A 23 -14.12 -0.41 0.23
N ALA A 24 -12.98 -0.61 0.89
CA ALA A 24 -11.73 0.07 0.56
C ALA A 24 -10.93 -0.65 -0.53
N ILE A 25 -10.04 0.08 -1.21
CA ILE A 25 -9.08 -0.47 -2.17
C ILE A 25 -7.68 -0.46 -1.55
N ARG A 26 -6.89 -1.51 -1.75
CA ARG A 26 -5.47 -1.52 -1.37
C ARG A 26 -4.63 -1.12 -2.58
N ILE A 27 -3.73 -0.16 -2.40
CA ILE A 27 -2.70 0.14 -3.41
C ILE A 27 -1.46 -0.73 -3.19
N LEU A 28 -0.81 -1.08 -4.30
CA LEU A 28 0.52 -1.70 -4.31
C LEU A 28 1.54 -0.65 -4.76
N PRO A 29 2.14 0.07 -3.81
CA PRO A 29 3.09 1.13 -4.11
C PRO A 29 4.38 0.55 -4.69
N GLY A 30 4.95 1.25 -5.67
CA GLY A 30 6.28 0.94 -6.18
C GLY A 30 7.36 1.26 -5.13
N PRO A 31 8.59 0.71 -5.27
CA PRO A 31 9.69 0.94 -4.33
C PRO A 31 10.16 2.40 -4.23
N SER A 32 9.64 3.29 -5.09
CA SER A 32 10.11 4.65 -5.28
C SER A 32 9.44 5.68 -4.37
N SER A 33 8.36 5.32 -3.67
CA SER A 33 7.63 6.21 -2.75
C SER A 33 8.42 6.46 -1.46
N VAL A 34 8.21 7.64 -0.86
CA VAL A 34 8.64 7.93 0.52
C VAL A 34 7.48 7.64 1.47
N TRP A 35 7.78 6.95 2.56
CA TRP A 35 6.78 6.53 3.55
C TRP A 35 6.91 7.33 4.83
N LEU A 36 5.83 8.02 5.22
CA LEU A 36 5.75 8.81 6.44
C LEU A 36 4.66 8.27 7.37
N ASP A 37 4.86 8.40 8.68
CA ASP A 37 3.79 8.22 9.66
C ASP A 37 2.91 9.47 9.79
N ALA A 38 1.87 9.40 10.63
CA ALA A 38 0.93 10.51 10.85
C ALA A 38 1.57 11.78 11.43
N ARG A 39 2.81 11.71 11.93
CA ARG A 39 3.57 12.86 12.44
C ARG A 39 4.65 13.32 11.44
N GLY A 40 4.57 12.85 10.20
CA GLY A 40 5.51 13.20 9.14
C GLY A 40 6.90 12.57 9.30
N ARG A 41 7.06 11.56 10.16
CA ARG A 41 8.35 10.89 10.36
C ARG A 41 8.50 9.76 9.36
N GLN A 42 9.67 9.66 8.72
CA GLN A 42 9.93 8.58 7.76
C GLN A 42 9.89 7.20 8.44
N LEU A 43 9.20 6.24 7.83
CA LEU A 43 9.16 4.87 8.34
C LEU A 43 10.54 4.21 8.24
N PRO A 44 11.07 3.63 9.33
CA PRO A 44 12.35 2.93 9.32
C PRO A 44 12.19 1.53 8.69
N ALA A 45 13.28 0.99 8.14
CA ALA A 45 13.33 -0.43 7.79
C ALA A 45 13.16 -1.30 9.07
N PRO A 46 12.42 -2.43 9.02
CA PRO A 46 11.80 -3.07 7.85
C PRO A 46 10.32 -2.67 7.59
N GLY A 47 9.81 -1.57 8.15
CA GLY A 47 8.39 -1.18 8.09
C GLY A 47 7.90 -0.63 6.74
N LEU A 48 8.40 -1.15 5.62
CA LEU A 48 8.04 -0.72 4.26
C LEU A 48 6.97 -1.66 3.66
N PRO A 49 5.78 -1.15 3.27
CA PRO A 49 4.72 -1.96 2.68
C PRO A 49 5.00 -2.42 1.22
N GLY A 50 4.29 -3.45 0.73
CA GLY A 50 4.17 -3.68 -0.73
C GLY A 50 4.95 -4.85 -1.40
N TYR A 51 5.02 -6.04 -0.80
CA TYR A 51 5.65 -7.21 -1.44
C TYR A 51 4.62 -8.19 -2.07
N ASP A 52 4.24 -8.01 -3.34
CA ASP A 52 3.83 -9.06 -4.32
C ASP A 52 3.67 -8.49 -5.76
N THR A 53 4.11 -9.22 -6.80
CA THR A 53 4.51 -8.65 -8.11
C THR A 53 3.86 -9.31 -9.34
N LEU A 54 3.35 -10.54 -9.28
CA LEU A 54 3.10 -11.32 -10.51
C LEU A 54 1.72 -11.09 -11.16
N GLY A 55 0.64 -10.87 -10.40
CA GLY A 55 -0.69 -10.61 -10.96
C GLY A 55 -0.87 -9.20 -11.53
N THR A 56 -0.20 -8.20 -10.94
CA THR A 56 -0.25 -6.80 -11.37
C THR A 56 0.46 -6.58 -12.71
N LEU A 57 1.47 -7.40 -13.02
CA LEU A 57 2.28 -7.30 -14.24
C LEU A 57 1.45 -7.54 -15.51
N GLU A 58 0.53 -8.50 -15.49
CA GLU A 58 -0.29 -8.85 -16.65
C GLU A 58 -1.36 -7.78 -16.97
N LEU A 59 -1.86 -7.09 -15.93
CA LEU A 59 -2.83 -5.98 -16.06
C LEU A 59 -2.17 -4.67 -16.50
N LEU A 60 -0.93 -4.40 -16.05
CA LEU A 60 -0.17 -3.21 -16.45
C LEU A 60 0.31 -3.27 -17.91
N LEU A 61 0.59 -4.46 -18.44
CA LEU A 61 0.97 -4.65 -19.85
C LEU A 61 -0.16 -4.31 -20.82
N LYS A 62 -1.43 -4.47 -20.40
CA LYS A 62 -2.61 -4.13 -21.22
C LYS A 62 -2.97 -2.64 -21.18
N SER A 63 -2.54 -1.91 -20.16
CA SER A 63 -2.93 -0.50 -19.92
C SER A 63 -1.85 0.54 -20.26
N ARG A 64 -0.62 0.12 -20.59
CA ARG A 64 0.53 1.02 -20.85
C ARG A 64 0.68 1.55 -22.28
N LEU A 65 -0.43 1.85 -22.95
CA LEU A 65 -0.41 2.63 -24.20
C LEU A 65 -0.66 4.11 -23.89
N GLY A 66 0.27 4.76 -23.18
CA GLY A 66 0.19 6.20 -22.87
C GLY A 66 1.21 6.67 -21.83
N SER A 67 1.61 7.94 -21.92
CA SER A 67 2.40 8.63 -20.90
C SER A 67 1.47 9.28 -19.87
N GLY A 68 1.16 8.57 -18.79
CA GLY A 68 0.28 9.05 -17.72
C GLY A 68 0.01 7.99 -16.67
N ALA A 69 -0.65 8.38 -15.57
CA ALA A 69 -1.20 7.42 -14.62
C ALA A 69 -2.23 6.53 -15.34
N PRO A 70 -2.28 5.21 -15.07
CA PRO A 70 -3.35 4.36 -15.61
C PRO A 70 -4.73 4.91 -15.24
N GLY A 71 -5.73 4.75 -16.10
CA GLY A 71 -7.09 5.31 -15.92
C GLY A 71 -7.63 5.22 -14.48
N PRO A 72 -7.62 4.03 -13.83
CA PRO A 72 -8.07 3.93 -12.44
C PRO A 72 -7.30 4.80 -11.44
N VAL A 73 -5.98 4.97 -11.63
CA VAL A 73 -5.18 5.85 -10.78
C VAL A 73 -5.54 7.31 -11.02
N GLN A 74 -5.80 7.70 -12.29
CA GLN A 74 -6.26 9.04 -12.61
C GLN A 74 -7.65 9.33 -12.02
N ASP A 75 -8.59 8.40 -12.13
CA ASP A 75 -9.93 8.53 -11.53
C ASP A 75 -9.84 8.70 -10.00
N PHE A 76 -8.90 7.98 -9.36
CA PHE A 76 -8.62 8.15 -7.94
C PHE A 76 -8.01 9.50 -7.60
N MET A 77 -7.13 10.04 -8.45
CA MET A 77 -6.58 11.38 -8.27
C MET A 77 -7.64 12.47 -8.44
N ASP A 78 -8.56 12.29 -9.38
CA ASP A 78 -9.58 13.27 -9.73
C ASP A 78 -10.78 13.25 -8.77
N HIS A 79 -11.10 12.10 -8.19
CA HIS A 79 -12.31 11.88 -7.39
C HIS A 79 -12.06 11.37 -5.97
N GLY A 80 -10.84 10.94 -5.64
CA GLY A 80 -10.54 10.34 -4.35
C GLY A 80 -10.28 11.36 -3.25
N ASP A 81 -11.07 11.30 -2.18
CA ASP A 81 -10.92 12.11 -0.96
C ASP A 81 -9.61 11.86 -0.18
N ALA A 82 -8.70 11.03 -0.69
CA ALA A 82 -7.44 10.69 -0.02
C ALA A 82 -6.22 11.36 -0.65
N PHE A 83 -6.38 12.08 -1.77
CA PHE A 83 -5.28 12.62 -2.56
C PHE A 83 -5.07 14.11 -2.29
N VAL A 84 -3.79 14.49 -2.21
CA VAL A 84 -3.35 15.88 -2.20
C VAL A 84 -2.35 16.04 -3.32
N ILE A 85 -2.61 16.98 -4.22
CA ILE A 85 -1.74 17.31 -5.35
C ILE A 85 -1.29 18.75 -5.17
N ALA A 86 0.01 19.00 -5.28
CA ALA A 86 0.58 20.33 -5.11
C ALA A 86 1.88 20.50 -5.90
N ASP A 87 2.23 21.73 -6.23
CA ASP A 87 3.47 22.02 -6.97
C ASP A 87 4.68 22.18 -6.03
N THR A 88 4.43 22.48 -4.75
CA THR A 88 5.49 22.73 -3.77
C THR A 88 5.32 21.93 -2.47
N PRO A 89 6.40 21.61 -1.74
CA PRO A 89 6.31 20.91 -0.46
C PRO A 89 5.46 21.63 0.60
N PRO A 90 5.54 22.96 0.77
CA PRO A 90 4.68 23.67 1.73
C PRO A 90 3.19 23.53 1.41
N GLU A 91 2.79 23.61 0.13
CA GLU A 91 1.41 23.43 -0.31
C GLU A 91 0.95 21.98 -0.15
N LEU A 92 1.83 21.02 -0.42
CA LEU A 92 1.55 19.59 -0.22
C LEU A 92 1.23 19.31 1.25
N VAL A 93 2.05 19.82 2.17
CA VAL A 93 1.84 19.64 3.62
C VAL A 93 0.56 20.33 4.09
N ASP A 94 0.25 21.50 3.56
CA ASP A 94 -1.02 22.19 3.86
C ASP A 94 -2.23 21.37 3.45
N GLY A 95 -2.21 20.85 2.23
CA GLY A 95 -3.28 19.99 1.76
C GLY A 95 -3.40 18.71 2.60
N MET A 96 -2.27 18.13 3.02
CA MET A 96 -2.27 16.96 3.91
C MET A 96 -2.88 17.27 5.29
N ASN A 97 -2.50 18.40 5.92
CA ASN A 97 -3.06 18.83 7.20
C ASN A 97 -4.55 19.21 7.09
N ALA A 98 -4.95 19.87 6.00
CA ALA A 98 -6.35 20.17 5.73
C ALA A 98 -7.17 18.88 5.56
N LEU A 99 -6.59 17.85 4.94
CA LEU A 99 -7.24 16.55 4.73
C LEU A 99 -7.43 15.76 6.04
N THR A 100 -6.47 15.84 6.97
CA THR A 100 -6.55 15.13 8.26
C THR A 100 -7.31 15.91 9.33
N GLY A 101 -7.27 17.24 9.28
CA GLY A 101 -7.92 18.13 10.23
C GLY A 101 -7.26 18.20 11.61
N ASP A 102 -6.07 17.60 11.77
CA ASP A 102 -5.35 17.51 13.05
C ASP A 102 -4.03 18.31 13.09
N ASP A 103 -3.63 18.89 11.95
CA ASP A 103 -2.44 19.76 11.78
C ASP A 103 -1.14 19.17 12.37
N LEU A 104 -0.97 17.84 12.25
CA LEU A 104 0.15 17.14 12.86
C LEU A 104 1.46 17.25 12.07
N LEU A 105 1.42 17.63 10.78
CA LEU A 105 2.60 17.66 9.93
C LEU A 105 3.26 19.03 9.97
N ASP A 106 4.55 19.06 10.28
CA ASP A 106 5.38 20.26 10.17
C ASP A 106 5.97 20.38 8.76
N ARG A 107 5.74 21.54 8.13
CA ARG A 107 6.21 21.83 6.76
C ARG A 107 7.72 21.63 6.62
N SER A 108 8.49 22.20 7.56
CA SER A 108 9.95 22.20 7.48
C SER A 108 10.54 20.81 7.70
N ALA A 109 9.94 20.01 8.57
CA ALA A 109 10.33 18.64 8.83
C ALA A 109 10.08 17.75 7.61
N VAL A 110 8.89 17.84 7.02
CA VAL A 110 8.56 17.06 5.81
C VAL A 110 9.43 17.47 4.63
N GLU A 111 9.62 18.77 4.41
CA GLU A 111 10.50 19.26 3.34
C GLU A 111 11.95 18.78 3.53
N SER A 112 12.45 18.78 4.78
CA SER A 112 13.79 18.29 5.11
C SER A 112 13.95 16.81 4.76
N ILE A 113 12.92 15.99 4.99
CA ILE A 113 12.92 14.56 4.63
C ILE A 113 12.96 14.39 3.10
N ILE A 114 12.13 15.13 2.36
CA ILE A 114 12.11 15.06 0.89
C ILE A 114 13.48 15.46 0.32
N ARG A 115 14.08 16.54 0.83
CA ARG A 115 15.42 17.00 0.42
C ARG A 115 16.50 15.98 0.77
N ALA A 116 16.44 15.38 1.95
CA ALA A 116 17.37 14.33 2.35
C ALA A 116 17.29 13.13 1.40
N ARG A 117 16.07 12.67 1.06
CA ARG A 117 15.87 11.63 0.05
C ARG A 117 16.51 12.06 -1.28
N ASP A 118 16.23 13.25 -1.76
CA ASP A 118 16.70 13.70 -3.08
C ASP A 118 18.23 13.77 -3.16
N ASN A 119 18.89 14.12 -2.06
CA ASN A 119 20.35 14.02 -1.95
C ASN A 119 20.82 12.57 -2.09
N GLU A 120 20.16 11.62 -1.42
CA GLU A 120 20.50 10.19 -1.50
C GLU A 120 20.35 9.61 -2.90
N MET A 121 19.39 10.09 -3.72
CA MET A 121 19.25 9.61 -5.10
C MET A 121 20.43 9.95 -5.97
N THR A 122 21.02 11.11 -5.76
CA THR A 122 22.20 11.57 -6.51
C THR A 122 23.52 11.05 -5.94
N ASN A 123 23.51 10.51 -4.72
CA ASN A 123 24.69 9.98 -4.06
C ASN A 123 24.97 8.52 -4.47
N LEU A 124 26.04 8.28 -5.25
CA LEU A 124 26.42 6.94 -5.73
C LEU A 124 26.58 5.89 -4.61
N TYR A 125 26.94 6.31 -3.40
CA TYR A 125 27.07 5.44 -2.24
C TYR A 125 26.15 5.90 -1.10
N SER A 126 25.00 5.22 -0.97
CA SER A 126 23.99 5.51 0.04
C SER A 126 23.85 4.35 1.02
N LYS A 127 23.61 4.66 2.29
CA LYS A 127 23.20 3.71 3.33
C LYS A 127 21.73 3.87 3.73
N ASP A 128 21.00 4.76 3.07
CA ASP A 128 19.56 4.89 3.28
C ASP A 128 18.85 3.64 2.73
N ALA A 129 18.02 3.03 3.56
CA ALA A 129 17.40 1.74 3.24
C ALA A 129 16.42 1.84 2.06
N GLN A 130 15.69 2.95 1.95
CA GLN A 130 14.76 3.16 0.83
C GLN A 130 15.52 3.41 -0.47
N ALA A 131 16.57 4.23 -0.45
CA ALA A 131 17.45 4.48 -1.58
C ALA A 131 18.15 3.21 -2.08
N MET A 132 18.70 2.42 -1.15
CA MET A 132 19.26 1.10 -1.44
C MET A 132 18.21 0.16 -2.03
N GLY A 133 16.99 0.17 -1.49
CA GLY A 133 15.85 -0.62 -1.97
C GLY A 133 15.49 -0.31 -3.43
N ILE A 134 15.38 0.97 -3.79
CA ILE A 134 15.13 1.43 -5.16
C ILE A 134 16.23 0.91 -6.10
N ARG A 135 17.50 1.11 -5.72
CA ARG A 135 18.65 0.66 -6.54
C ARG A 135 18.67 -0.85 -6.71
N ASN A 136 18.39 -1.59 -5.65
CA ASN A 136 18.36 -3.04 -5.68
C ASN A 136 17.21 -3.57 -6.55
N SER A 137 16.00 -3.03 -6.40
CA SER A 137 14.86 -3.39 -7.25
C SER A 137 15.17 -3.19 -8.73
N ARG A 138 15.83 -2.09 -9.09
CA ARG A 138 16.23 -1.81 -10.48
C ARG A 138 17.32 -2.71 -11.04
N ARG A 139 17.99 -3.53 -10.23
CA ARG A 139 18.92 -4.58 -10.72
C ARG A 139 18.15 -5.72 -11.38
N TYR A 140 16.89 -5.94 -10.98
CA TYR A 140 16.02 -6.88 -11.65
C TYR A 140 15.36 -6.22 -12.87
N LEU A 141 15.48 -6.85 -14.04
CA LEU A 141 15.04 -6.27 -15.31
C LEU A 141 13.52 -6.04 -15.36
N GLY A 142 12.72 -6.97 -14.81
CA GLY A 142 11.27 -6.84 -14.77
C GLY A 142 10.86 -5.58 -14.02
N ASP A 143 11.32 -5.45 -12.77
CA ASP A 143 11.09 -4.27 -11.93
C ASP A 143 11.57 -2.97 -12.58
N LYS A 144 12.76 -2.99 -13.19
CA LYS A 144 13.36 -1.81 -13.84
C LYS A 144 12.49 -1.21 -14.94
N ILE A 145 11.74 -2.06 -15.66
CA ILE A 145 10.92 -1.66 -16.81
C ILE A 145 9.48 -1.38 -16.38
N THR A 146 8.91 -2.16 -15.45
CA THR A 146 7.48 -2.14 -15.19
C THR A 146 7.08 -1.49 -13.86
N ARG A 147 7.93 -1.54 -12.83
CA ARG A 147 7.53 -1.24 -11.45
C ARG A 147 8.28 -0.08 -10.78
N THR A 148 9.57 0.06 -11.05
CA THR A 148 10.44 0.96 -10.29
C THR A 148 10.89 2.12 -11.15
N ALA A 149 10.51 3.35 -10.76
CA ALA A 149 10.87 4.56 -11.49
C ALA A 149 12.40 4.70 -11.64
N LYS A 150 12.84 5.41 -12.68
CA LYS A 150 14.26 5.82 -12.77
C LYS A 150 14.57 6.74 -11.59
N PRO A 151 15.70 6.60 -10.88
CA PRO A 151 16.05 7.50 -9.79
C PRO A 151 16.12 8.94 -10.31
N HIS A 152 15.29 9.81 -9.72
CA HIS A 152 15.29 11.25 -9.91
C HIS A 152 14.95 11.91 -8.58
N ARG A 153 15.13 13.23 -8.54
CA ARG A 153 14.69 14.06 -7.41
C ARG A 153 13.17 14.21 -7.44
N ILE A 154 12.52 14.08 -6.30
CA ILE A 154 11.09 14.33 -6.13
C ILE A 154 10.80 15.81 -6.40
N LEU A 155 11.70 16.71 -5.98
CA LEU A 155 11.55 18.16 -6.17
C LEU A 155 12.02 18.66 -7.54
N ASP A 156 12.27 17.78 -8.50
CA ASP A 156 12.56 18.19 -9.87
C ASP A 156 11.24 18.60 -10.57
N PRO A 157 11.08 19.87 -11.00
CA PRO A 157 9.85 20.32 -11.65
C PRO A 157 9.48 19.53 -12.91
N ALA A 158 10.47 18.91 -13.58
CA ALA A 158 10.21 18.05 -14.74
C ALA A 158 9.48 16.74 -14.37
N HIS A 159 9.39 16.40 -13.09
CA HIS A 159 8.75 15.20 -12.55
C HIS A 159 7.56 15.53 -11.62
N GLY A 160 7.12 16.79 -11.57
CA GLY A 160 5.93 17.21 -10.83
C GLY A 160 4.62 16.85 -11.55
N PRO A 161 3.46 17.13 -10.91
CA PRO A 161 3.29 17.71 -9.57
C PRO A 161 3.61 16.71 -8.44
N LEU A 162 3.72 17.20 -7.20
CA LEU A 162 3.82 16.35 -6.01
C LEU A 162 2.47 15.74 -5.68
N ILE A 163 2.47 14.47 -5.26
CA ILE A 163 1.26 13.74 -4.89
C ILE A 163 1.49 13.10 -3.52
N ALA A 164 0.60 13.39 -2.57
CA ALA A 164 0.51 12.71 -1.29
C ALA A 164 -0.82 11.97 -1.21
N VAL A 165 -0.80 10.80 -0.57
CA VAL A 165 -1.99 9.95 -0.45
C VAL A 165 -2.15 9.51 1.00
N ARG A 166 -3.30 9.81 1.61
CA ARG A 166 -3.64 9.35 2.95
C ARG A 166 -4.02 7.87 2.91
N LEU A 167 -3.31 7.07 3.70
CA LEU A 167 -3.54 5.62 3.79
C LEU A 167 -4.26 5.24 5.06
N TRP A 168 -5.09 4.20 4.94
CA TRP A 168 -5.88 3.61 6.01
C TRP A 168 -5.44 2.18 6.28
N ILE A 169 -5.65 1.74 7.52
CA ILE A 169 -5.56 0.33 7.86
C ILE A 169 -6.85 -0.35 7.39
N VAL A 170 -6.73 -1.28 6.46
CA VAL A 170 -7.86 -2.06 5.93
C VAL A 170 -7.75 -3.51 6.35
N THR A 171 -8.87 -4.11 6.75
CA THR A 171 -8.95 -5.54 7.01
C THR A 171 -9.05 -6.26 5.68
N ARG A 172 -8.04 -7.08 5.36
CA ARG A 172 -8.04 -7.88 4.12
C ARG A 172 -8.76 -9.21 4.30
N LYS A 173 -8.60 -9.82 5.49
CA LYS A 173 -9.12 -11.15 5.81
C LYS A 173 -9.26 -11.30 7.31
N THR A 174 -10.27 -12.03 7.76
CA THR A 174 -10.36 -12.54 9.11
C THR A 174 -9.79 -13.95 9.17
N LEU A 175 -8.91 -14.23 10.12
CA LEU A 175 -8.39 -15.58 10.41
C LEU A 175 -9.39 -16.41 11.25
N GLY A 176 -10.49 -15.80 11.69
CA GLY A 176 -11.62 -16.50 12.28
C GLY A 176 -12.50 -17.18 11.22
N GLY A 177 -13.38 -18.07 11.66
CA GLY A 177 -14.32 -18.80 10.81
C GLY A 177 -14.73 -20.10 11.47
N ILE A 178 -15.47 -20.93 10.73
CA ILE A 178 -15.91 -22.25 11.19
C ILE A 178 -14.69 -23.16 11.27
N GLN A 179 -14.49 -23.81 12.42
CA GLN A 179 -13.43 -24.81 12.56
C GLN A 179 -13.76 -26.02 11.69
N THR A 180 -12.81 -26.48 10.86
CA THR A 180 -12.98 -27.68 10.06
C THR A 180 -11.89 -28.72 10.30
N ASP A 181 -12.14 -29.96 9.89
CA ASP A 181 -11.06 -30.94 9.69
C ASP A 181 -10.35 -30.74 8.33
N LEU A 182 -9.36 -31.57 8.03
CA LEU A 182 -8.59 -31.53 6.76
C LEU A 182 -9.44 -31.83 5.51
N THR A 183 -10.68 -32.29 5.69
CA THR A 183 -11.63 -32.54 4.59
C THR A 183 -12.68 -31.43 4.45
N GLY A 184 -12.57 -30.36 5.26
CA GLY A 184 -13.48 -29.21 5.24
C GLY A 184 -14.78 -29.42 6.01
N ARG A 185 -14.94 -30.51 6.79
CA ARG A 185 -16.15 -30.72 7.60
C ARG A 185 -16.16 -29.81 8.80
N ALA A 186 -17.27 -29.12 9.03
CA ALA A 186 -17.43 -28.25 10.19
C ALA A 186 -17.39 -29.05 11.51
N MET A 187 -16.71 -28.52 12.51
CA MET A 187 -16.51 -29.16 13.81
C MET A 187 -17.32 -28.46 14.90
N ARG A 188 -17.84 -29.25 15.85
CA ARG A 188 -18.39 -28.77 17.11
C ARG A 188 -17.26 -28.46 18.09
N ALA A 189 -17.60 -27.77 19.17
CA ALA A 189 -16.66 -27.45 20.25
C ALA A 189 -16.08 -28.69 20.96
N ASP A 190 -16.75 -29.85 20.87
CA ASP A 190 -16.29 -31.15 21.38
C ASP A 190 -15.35 -31.90 20.43
N GLY A 191 -15.02 -31.31 19.28
CA GLY A 191 -14.15 -31.90 18.26
C GLY A 191 -14.83 -32.89 17.31
N GLN A 192 -16.14 -33.13 17.42
CA GLN A 192 -16.87 -33.98 16.48
C GLN A 192 -17.30 -33.21 15.23
N SER A 193 -17.24 -33.86 14.07
CA SER A 193 -17.75 -33.29 12.82
C SER A 193 -19.28 -33.19 12.82
N ILE A 194 -19.82 -32.12 12.25
CA ILE A 194 -21.24 -31.92 12.03
C ILE A 194 -21.63 -32.58 10.70
N PRO A 195 -22.46 -33.65 10.70
CA PRO A 195 -22.82 -34.34 9.46
C PRO A 195 -23.48 -33.40 8.44
N GLY A 196 -22.99 -33.41 7.21
CA GLY A 196 -23.53 -32.64 6.10
C GLY A 196 -23.13 -31.15 6.07
N LEU A 197 -22.39 -30.65 7.07
CA LEU A 197 -21.94 -29.26 7.10
C LEU A 197 -20.45 -29.15 6.78
N TYR A 198 -20.14 -28.31 5.80
CA TYR A 198 -18.78 -28.04 5.33
C TYR A 198 -18.54 -26.53 5.28
N ALA A 199 -17.30 -26.12 5.46
CA ALA A 199 -16.87 -24.73 5.27
C ALA A 199 -15.57 -24.70 4.47
N ALA A 200 -15.40 -23.65 3.67
CA ALA A 200 -14.22 -23.46 2.84
C ALA A 200 -13.89 -21.97 2.73
N VAL A 201 -12.66 -21.67 2.30
CA VAL A 201 -12.17 -20.30 2.06
C VAL A 201 -12.34 -19.45 3.32
N GLU A 202 -12.92 -18.25 3.25
CA GLU A 202 -13.06 -17.33 4.40
C GLU A 202 -14.12 -17.74 5.40
N ALA A 203 -15.05 -18.60 5.00
CA ALA A 203 -16.02 -19.18 5.93
C ALA A 203 -15.35 -20.21 6.85
N ALA A 204 -14.28 -20.88 6.39
CA ALA A 204 -13.44 -21.70 7.24
C ALA A 204 -12.45 -20.80 7.99
N GLY A 205 -12.30 -21.02 9.30
CA GLY A 205 -11.25 -20.35 10.06
C GLY A 205 -9.87 -20.72 9.51
N PHE A 206 -8.86 -19.91 9.81
CA PHE A 206 -7.50 -20.19 9.34
C PHE A 206 -7.04 -21.55 9.90
N GLY A 207 -6.90 -22.52 8.99
CA GLY A 207 -6.44 -23.86 9.32
C GLY A 207 -7.45 -24.72 10.07
N GLY A 208 -8.59 -25.01 9.45
CA GLY A 208 -9.23 -26.28 9.74
C GLY A 208 -8.30 -27.45 9.36
N GLY A 209 -7.75 -28.14 10.36
CA GLY A 209 -6.68 -29.11 10.21
C GLY A 209 -5.26 -28.54 10.04
N GLY A 210 -5.04 -27.24 10.26
CA GLY A 210 -3.71 -26.60 10.17
C GLY A 210 -3.23 -26.24 8.76
N ALA A 211 -4.09 -26.28 7.74
CA ALA A 211 -3.75 -25.87 6.37
C ALA A 211 -3.96 -24.37 6.12
N HIS A 212 -3.02 -23.73 5.41
CA HIS A 212 -3.14 -22.35 4.95
C HIS A 212 -3.98 -22.28 3.66
N GLY A 213 -4.91 -21.32 3.60
CA GLY A 213 -5.62 -20.93 2.38
C GLY A 213 -5.02 -19.69 1.74
#